data_AF-W6MGI5-F1
#
_entry.id   AF-W6MGI5-F1
#
_cell.length_a   1.000
_cell.length_b   1.000
_cell.length_c   1.000
_cell.angle_alpha   90.00
_cell.angle_beta   90.00
_cell.angle_gamma   90.00
#
_symmetry.space_group_name_H-M   'P 1'
#
loop_
_entity.id
_entity.type
_entity.pdbx_description
1 polymer ?
#
loop_
_entity_poly.entity_id
_entity_poly.type
_entity_poly.pdbx_seq_one_letter_code
_entity_poly.pdbx_strand_id
1 'polypeptide(L)'
;MDKIRYLAPDGKERDWEMTSRKTRLEGALVDGVGILAILKSGSEPQVLLQKQFRPPVEGICIEIPAGLIDPAESITECALRELKEETGYKGSVVEQSGVMFNDPGFTNTNMSMVIVNIDLEDPENQNPVPELEENEFIETFAVPLATLDTELAELEKAGYRVDARLFNVAIGLKIAREFKLF
;
A
#
# COMPACT_ATOMS: atom_id res chain seq x y z
N MET A 1 -8.12 21.56 7.41
CA MET A 1 -9.41 20.85 7.54
C MET A 1 -10.43 21.72 6.86
N ASP A 2 -11.07 21.15 5.84
CA ASP A 2 -12.02 21.85 4.98
C ASP A 2 -13.43 21.48 5.43
N LYS A 3 -14.37 22.39 5.16
CA LYS A 3 -15.78 22.19 5.45
C LYS A 3 -16.57 22.29 4.15
N ILE A 4 -17.21 21.19 3.77
CA ILE A 4 -18.02 21.11 2.55
C ILE A 4 -19.51 21.11 2.90
N ARG A 5 -20.34 21.50 1.95
CA ARG A 5 -21.80 21.40 2.05
C ARG A 5 -22.34 20.41 1.05
N TYR A 6 -23.31 19.62 1.47
CA TYR A 6 -24.01 18.69 0.58
C TYR A 6 -25.51 18.70 0.86
N LEU A 7 -26.29 18.37 -0.17
CA LEU A 7 -27.73 18.16 -0.06
C LEU A 7 -27.99 16.70 0.34
N ALA A 8 -28.54 16.50 1.52
CA ALA A 8 -28.87 15.16 2.00
C ALA A 8 -30.17 14.61 1.36
N PRO A 9 -30.42 13.28 1.41
CA PRO A 9 -31.63 12.68 0.83
C PRO A 9 -32.95 13.21 1.40
N ASP A 10 -32.93 13.84 2.59
CA ASP A 10 -34.09 14.49 3.21
C ASP A 10 -34.32 15.93 2.69
N GLY A 11 -33.56 16.36 1.68
CA GLY A 11 -33.62 17.69 1.08
C GLY A 11 -32.98 18.79 1.91
N LYS A 12 -32.30 18.45 3.02
CA LYS A 12 -31.63 19.45 3.87
C LYS A 12 -30.16 19.57 3.52
N GLU A 13 -29.67 20.80 3.48
CA GLU A 13 -28.25 21.07 3.43
C GLU A 13 -27.59 20.69 4.75
N ARG A 14 -26.44 20.02 4.66
CA ARG A 14 -25.64 19.62 5.80
C ARG A 14 -24.18 19.95 5.53
N ASP A 15 -23.47 20.22 6.60
CA ASP A 15 -22.03 20.40 6.57
C ASP A 15 -21.32 19.06 6.80
N TRP A 16 -20.15 18.89 6.18
CA TRP A 16 -19.24 17.76 6.40
C TRP A 16 -17.81 18.28 6.53
N GLU A 17 -17.06 17.76 7.51
CA GLU A 17 -15.66 18.11 7.71
C GLU A 17 -14.77 17.08 7.03
N MET A 18 -13.81 17.54 6.24
CA MET A 18 -12.91 16.67 5.50
C MET A 18 -11.49 17.22 5.39
N THR A 19 -10.59 16.40 4.87
CA THR A 19 -9.26 16.83 4.42
C THR A 19 -8.98 16.30 3.01
N SER A 20 -8.07 16.96 2.29
CA SER A 20 -7.65 16.54 0.96
C SER A 20 -6.14 16.73 0.76
N ARG A 21 -5.55 15.93 -0.14
CA ARG A 21 -4.17 16.15 -0.57
C ARG A 21 -4.12 17.36 -1.47
N LYS A 22 -3.20 18.29 -1.18
CA LYS A 22 -2.89 19.43 -2.07
C LYS A 22 -2.04 19.04 -3.27
N THR A 23 -1.50 17.82 -3.26
CA THR A 23 -0.58 17.30 -4.28
C THR A 23 -1.30 16.50 -5.36
N ARG A 24 -2.62 16.26 -5.25
CA ARG A 24 -3.36 15.56 -6.31
C ARG A 24 -3.25 16.37 -7.61
N LEU A 25 -2.71 15.75 -8.65
CA LEU A 25 -2.59 16.37 -9.95
C LEU A 25 -3.97 16.61 -10.56
N GLU A 26 -4.12 17.73 -11.27
CA GLU A 26 -5.37 18.04 -11.96
C GLU A 26 -5.67 16.98 -13.02
N GLY A 27 -6.88 16.40 -12.96
CA GLY A 27 -7.28 15.33 -13.87
C GLY A 27 -6.74 13.93 -13.52
N ALA A 28 -5.91 13.78 -12.48
CA ALA A 28 -5.47 12.46 -12.05
C ALA A 28 -6.63 11.64 -11.44
N LEU A 29 -6.66 10.36 -11.81
CA LEU A 29 -7.69 9.42 -11.34
C LEU A 29 -7.48 9.05 -9.87
N VAL A 30 -6.22 8.92 -9.44
CA VAL A 30 -5.84 8.54 -8.07
C VAL A 30 -4.74 9.45 -7.52
N ASP A 31 -4.61 9.55 -6.20
CA ASP A 31 -3.46 10.25 -5.59
C ASP A 31 -2.16 9.47 -5.71
N GLY A 32 -2.24 8.14 -5.67
CA GLY A 32 -1.08 7.27 -5.55
C GLY A 32 -1.40 5.80 -5.75
N VAL A 33 -0.43 4.95 -5.41
CA VAL A 33 -0.48 3.50 -5.55
C VAL A 33 -0.16 2.80 -4.24
N GLY A 34 -0.69 1.58 -4.08
CA GLY A 34 -0.21 0.62 -3.08
C GLY A 34 0.23 -0.65 -3.78
N ILE A 35 1.40 -1.19 -3.44
CA ILE A 35 2.06 -2.24 -4.22
C ILE A 35 2.05 -3.52 -3.41
N LEU A 36 1.22 -4.49 -3.80
CA LEU A 36 1.27 -5.84 -3.23
C LEU A 36 2.36 -6.64 -3.97
N ALA A 37 3.60 -6.49 -3.50
CA ALA A 37 4.78 -7.10 -4.10
C ALA A 37 4.97 -8.55 -3.61
N ILE A 38 4.86 -9.52 -4.51
CA ILE A 38 5.00 -10.95 -4.22
C ILE A 38 6.36 -11.46 -4.71
N LEU A 39 7.20 -11.88 -3.77
CA LEU A 39 8.50 -12.49 -4.01
C LEU A 39 8.34 -13.98 -4.33
N LYS A 40 8.95 -14.45 -5.42
CA LYS A 40 8.91 -15.86 -5.86
C LYS A 40 10.31 -16.41 -6.09
N SER A 41 10.62 -17.57 -5.50
CA SER A 41 11.95 -18.22 -5.56
C SER A 41 11.91 -19.75 -5.66
N GLY A 42 10.87 -20.33 -6.26
CA GLY A 42 10.62 -21.79 -6.21
C GLY A 42 10.24 -22.33 -4.82
N SER A 43 10.27 -21.50 -3.78
CA SER A 43 9.77 -21.75 -2.43
C SER A 43 8.39 -21.10 -2.22
N GLU A 44 7.90 -21.08 -0.97
CA GLU A 44 6.61 -20.45 -0.64
C GLU A 44 6.63 -18.94 -0.96
N PRO A 45 5.56 -18.40 -1.57
CA PRO A 45 5.50 -16.99 -1.92
C PRO A 45 5.47 -16.10 -0.67
N GLN A 46 6.24 -15.02 -0.72
CA GLN A 46 6.33 -14.03 0.35
C GLN A 46 5.81 -12.68 -0.14
N VAL A 47 5.23 -11.88 0.76
CA VAL A 47 4.94 -10.48 0.50
C VAL A 47 6.11 -9.64 1.00
N LEU A 48 6.55 -8.70 0.16
CA LEU A 48 7.52 -7.68 0.55
C LEU A 48 6.80 -6.55 1.27
N LEU A 49 7.24 -6.26 2.48
CA LEU A 49 6.72 -5.22 3.35
C LEU A 49 7.82 -4.21 3.67
N GLN A 50 7.39 -3.08 4.18
CA GLN A 50 8.27 -2.05 4.69
C GLN A 50 7.85 -1.58 6.07
N LYS A 51 8.82 -1.04 6.82
CA LYS A 51 8.55 -0.31 8.05
C LYS A 51 9.17 1.08 7.99
N GLN A 52 8.39 2.06 8.40
CA GLN A 52 8.80 3.47 8.43
C GLN A 52 8.08 4.21 9.55
N PHE A 53 8.72 5.26 10.10
CA PHE A 53 8.07 6.12 11.08
C PHE A 53 7.04 7.01 10.38
N ARG A 54 5.80 6.97 10.83
CA ARG A 54 4.72 7.82 10.33
C ARG A 54 4.36 8.86 11.38
N PRO A 55 4.73 10.14 11.20
CA PRO A 55 4.42 11.20 12.16
C PRO A 55 2.94 11.29 12.58
N PRO A 56 1.94 11.14 11.68
CA PRO A 56 0.53 11.26 12.06
C PRO A 56 0.03 10.22 13.07
N VAL A 57 0.71 9.07 13.19
CA VAL A 57 0.37 8.01 14.14
C VAL A 57 1.44 7.81 15.22
N GLU A 58 2.45 8.68 15.24
CA GLU A 58 3.52 8.73 16.24
C GLU A 58 4.19 7.36 16.47
N GLY A 59 4.43 6.61 15.40
CA GLY A 59 4.94 5.24 15.51
C GLY A 59 5.50 4.69 14.21
N ILE A 60 6.15 3.53 14.32
CA ILE A 60 6.61 2.77 13.16
C ILE A 60 5.43 1.97 12.62
N CYS A 61 5.09 2.23 11.36
CA CYS A 61 4.07 1.51 10.62
C CYS A 61 4.68 0.37 9.81
N ILE A 62 3.98 -0.76 9.75
CA ILE A 62 4.21 -1.85 8.81
C ILE A 62 3.24 -1.69 7.65
N GLU A 63 3.79 -1.54 6.46
CA GLU A 63 3.03 -1.17 5.26
C GLU A 63 3.51 -1.98 4.05
N ILE A 64 2.68 -2.00 3.02
CA ILE A 64 3.13 -2.34 1.68
C ILE A 64 3.89 -1.14 1.07
N PRO A 65 4.81 -1.34 0.11
CA PRO A 65 5.39 -0.25 -0.68
C PRO A 65 4.29 0.59 -1.33
N ALA A 66 4.48 1.91 -1.39
CA ALA A 66 3.45 2.84 -1.85
C ALA A 66 4.02 4.24 -2.09
N GLY A 67 3.51 4.92 -3.11
CA GLY A 67 3.85 6.31 -3.35
C GLY A 67 2.83 7.06 -4.20
N LEU A 68 3.19 8.28 -4.60
CA LEU A 68 2.28 9.21 -5.28
C LEU A 68 2.50 9.17 -6.80
N ILE A 69 1.42 9.42 -7.56
CA ILE A 69 1.51 9.51 -9.02
C ILE A 69 2.25 10.79 -9.41
N ASP A 70 3.26 10.66 -10.28
CA ASP A 70 3.95 11.78 -10.88
C ASP A 70 3.26 12.30 -12.17
N PRO A 71 3.56 13.55 -12.60
CA PRO A 71 3.01 14.10 -13.83
C PRO A 71 3.29 13.22 -15.05
N ALA A 72 2.24 12.96 -15.83
CA ALA A 72 2.27 12.14 -17.03
C ALA A 72 2.64 10.66 -16.83
N GLU A 73 2.63 10.18 -15.59
CA GLU A 73 2.88 8.78 -15.23
C GLU A 73 1.59 7.96 -15.20
N SER A 74 1.61 6.73 -15.72
CA SER A 74 0.51 5.78 -15.52
C SER A 74 0.59 5.12 -14.13
N ILE A 75 -0.54 4.58 -13.65
CA ILE A 75 -0.61 3.88 -12.36
C ILE A 75 0.41 2.75 -12.25
N THR A 76 0.58 1.97 -13.32
CA THR A 76 1.53 0.85 -13.34
C THR A 76 2.98 1.31 -13.43
N GLU A 77 3.28 2.40 -14.13
CA GLU A 77 4.63 2.99 -14.16
C GLU A 77 5.01 3.49 -12.77
N CYS A 78 4.11 4.22 -12.09
CA CYS A 78 4.28 4.66 -10.71
C CYS A 78 4.57 3.49 -9.78
N ALA A 79 3.76 2.44 -9.83
CA ALA A 79 3.95 1.27 -8.97
C ALA A 79 5.32 0.57 -9.17
N LEU A 80 5.84 0.53 -10.40
CA LEU A 80 7.15 -0.05 -10.65
C LEU A 80 8.31 0.88 -10.25
N ARG A 81 8.13 2.19 -10.42
CA ARG A 81 9.09 3.21 -9.97
C ARG A 81 9.22 3.18 -8.45
N GLU A 82 8.10 3.36 -7.74
CA GLU A 82 8.05 3.39 -6.27
C GLU A 82 8.56 2.08 -5.66
N LEU A 83 8.23 0.91 -6.25
CA LEU A 83 8.80 -0.36 -5.82
C LEU A 83 10.34 -0.34 -5.90
N LYS A 84 10.88 0.17 -7.01
CA LYS A 84 12.33 0.21 -7.22
C LYS A 84 13.00 1.21 -6.28
N GLU A 85 12.41 2.39 -6.09
CA GLU A 85 12.90 3.44 -5.20
C GLU A 85 12.90 2.98 -3.73
N GLU A 86 11.76 2.52 -3.20
CA GLU A 86 11.64 2.16 -1.79
C GLU A 86 12.38 0.86 -1.43
N THR A 87 12.52 -0.07 -2.38
CA THR A 87 12.95 -1.45 -2.06
C THR A 87 14.16 -1.95 -2.83
N GLY A 88 14.48 -1.33 -3.97
CA GLY A 88 15.53 -1.77 -4.87
C GLY A 88 15.14 -2.93 -5.79
N TYR A 89 13.99 -3.58 -5.58
CA TYR A 89 13.53 -4.69 -6.41
C TYR A 89 12.95 -4.22 -7.74
N LYS A 90 13.01 -5.12 -8.72
CA LYS A 90 12.29 -5.00 -9.98
C LYS A 90 11.26 -6.12 -10.09
N GLY A 91 10.12 -5.80 -10.66
CA GLY A 91 9.05 -6.75 -10.84
C GLY A 91 8.22 -6.49 -12.08
N SER A 92 7.22 -7.34 -12.27
CA SER A 92 6.26 -7.26 -13.36
C SER A 92 4.85 -7.11 -12.80
N VAL A 93 4.09 -6.17 -13.36
CA VAL A 93 2.68 -5.98 -12.99
C VAL A 93 1.88 -7.22 -13.38
N VAL A 94 1.12 -7.73 -12.42
CA VAL A 94 0.19 -8.84 -12.59
C VAL A 94 -1.22 -8.31 -12.80
N GLU A 95 -1.62 -7.37 -11.93
CA GLU A 95 -2.97 -6.85 -11.89
C GLU A 95 -2.96 -5.43 -11.31
N GLN A 96 -3.90 -4.62 -11.78
CA GLN A 96 -4.18 -3.29 -11.27
C GLN A 96 -5.66 -3.23 -10.85
N SER A 97 -5.93 -2.76 -9.65
CA SER A 97 -7.30 -2.55 -9.18
C SER A 97 -7.95 -1.31 -9.79
N GLY A 98 -9.27 -1.17 -9.58
CA GLY A 98 -9.94 0.13 -9.68
C GLY A 98 -9.49 1.13 -8.60
N VAL A 99 -10.22 2.24 -8.48
CA VAL A 99 -9.96 3.26 -7.45
C VAL A 99 -10.42 2.75 -6.08
N MET A 100 -9.52 2.81 -5.09
CA MET A 100 -9.80 2.49 -3.70
C MET A 100 -9.71 3.76 -2.86
N PHE A 101 -10.75 4.05 -2.08
CA PHE A 101 -10.76 5.19 -1.17
C PHE A 101 -10.23 4.79 0.19
N ASN A 102 -9.25 5.53 0.70
CA ASN A 102 -8.52 5.14 1.92
C ASN A 102 -9.36 5.34 3.20
N ASP A 103 -10.07 6.47 3.28
CA ASP A 103 -11.00 6.76 4.38
C ASP A 103 -12.11 7.71 3.89
N PRO A 104 -13.13 7.18 3.18
CA PRO A 104 -14.15 8.00 2.52
C PRO A 104 -15.07 8.77 3.48
N GLY A 105 -15.01 8.50 4.78
CA GLY A 105 -15.75 9.26 5.79
C GLY A 105 -15.06 10.58 6.15
N PHE A 106 -13.76 10.71 5.88
CA PHE A 106 -12.95 11.84 6.34
C PHE A 106 -12.14 12.52 5.23
N THR A 107 -11.63 11.76 4.26
CA THR A 107 -10.76 12.29 3.20
C THR A 107 -11.22 11.82 1.83
N ASN A 108 -10.90 12.62 0.81
CA ASN A 108 -11.04 12.18 -0.57
C ASN A 108 -9.83 11.35 -1.05
N THR A 109 -8.81 11.14 -0.20
CA THR A 109 -7.59 10.41 -0.57
C THR A 109 -7.90 8.99 -1.03
N ASN A 110 -7.33 8.62 -2.17
CA ASN A 110 -7.53 7.35 -2.83
C ASN A 110 -6.24 6.81 -3.44
N MET A 111 -6.26 5.57 -3.88
CA MET A 111 -5.15 4.91 -4.56
C MET A 111 -5.65 3.81 -5.49
N SER A 112 -4.76 3.28 -6.34
CA SER A 112 -4.95 1.98 -7.01
C SER A 112 -3.96 0.96 -6.44
N MET A 113 -4.42 -0.28 -6.20
CA MET A 113 -3.57 -1.36 -5.77
C MET A 113 -2.99 -2.05 -6.99
N VAL A 114 -1.67 -2.23 -7.01
CA VAL A 114 -0.97 -2.93 -8.07
C VAL A 114 -0.31 -4.16 -7.48
N ILE A 115 -0.65 -5.34 -8.02
CA ILE A 115 0.01 -6.59 -7.66
C ILE A 115 1.23 -6.73 -8.56
N VAL A 116 2.40 -6.88 -7.96
CA VAL A 116 3.67 -7.01 -8.68
C VAL A 116 4.33 -8.33 -8.31
N ASN A 117 4.71 -9.13 -9.31
CA ASN A 117 5.56 -10.29 -9.08
C ASN A 117 7.03 -9.88 -9.18
N ILE A 118 7.82 -10.27 -8.17
CA ILE A 118 9.26 -10.13 -8.14
C ILE A 118 9.86 -11.53 -8.25
N ASP A 119 10.65 -11.75 -9.30
CA ASP A 119 11.38 -12.99 -9.50
C ASP A 119 12.71 -12.93 -8.75
N LEU A 120 12.86 -13.75 -7.73
CA LEU A 120 14.10 -13.87 -6.95
C LEU A 120 15.13 -14.79 -7.60
N GLU A 121 14.86 -15.39 -8.75
CA GLU A 121 15.88 -16.05 -9.57
C GLU A 121 16.55 -15.07 -10.54
N ASP A 122 15.96 -13.88 -10.74
CA ASP A 122 16.54 -12.81 -11.56
C ASP A 122 17.83 -12.26 -10.90
N PRO A 123 18.97 -12.20 -11.62
CA PRO A 123 20.20 -11.58 -11.14
C PRO A 123 20.03 -10.14 -10.63
N GLU A 124 19.11 -9.37 -11.20
CA GLU A 124 18.87 -7.97 -10.80
C GLU A 124 18.21 -7.85 -9.41
N ASN A 125 17.60 -8.92 -8.93
CA ASN A 125 16.91 -8.99 -7.64
C ASN A 125 17.72 -9.69 -6.53
N GLN A 126 18.97 -10.09 -6.79
CA GLN A 126 19.81 -10.77 -5.79
C GLN A 126 20.35 -9.83 -4.71
N ASN A 127 20.62 -8.57 -5.08
CA ASN A 127 21.15 -7.55 -4.18
C ASN A 127 20.41 -6.23 -4.44
N PRO A 128 19.10 -6.16 -4.11
CA PRO A 128 18.33 -4.95 -4.31
C PRO A 128 18.90 -3.85 -3.42
N VAL A 129 19.12 -2.67 -4.01
CA VAL A 129 19.54 -1.48 -3.28
C VAL A 129 18.46 -0.42 -3.51
N PRO A 130 17.79 0.05 -2.45
CA PRO A 130 16.78 1.10 -2.58
C PRO A 130 17.43 2.44 -2.92
N GLU A 131 16.66 3.29 -3.59
CA GLU A 131 17.01 4.63 -4.05
C GLU A 131 16.14 5.66 -3.31
N LEU A 132 16.19 5.62 -1.97
CA LEU A 132 15.36 6.43 -1.08
C LEU A 132 15.60 7.94 -1.24
N GLU A 133 14.53 8.73 -1.11
CA GLU A 133 14.64 10.18 -1.00
C GLU A 133 15.28 10.63 0.34
N GLU A 134 15.76 11.89 0.42
CA GLU A 134 16.45 12.42 1.61
C GLU A 134 15.61 12.31 2.91
N ASN A 135 14.28 12.41 2.77
CA ASN A 135 13.32 12.35 3.86
C ASN A 135 12.72 10.95 4.08
N GLU A 136 13.23 9.93 3.40
CA GLU A 136 12.74 8.57 3.51
C GLU A 136 13.67 7.69 4.34
N PHE A 137 13.08 7.07 5.37
CA PHE A 137 13.77 6.18 6.30
C PHE A 137 12.99 4.88 6.33
N ILE A 138 13.23 4.05 5.32
CA ILE A 138 12.48 2.84 5.02
C ILE A 138 13.39 1.63 5.24
N GLU A 139 12.88 0.62 5.94
CA GLU A 139 13.50 -0.71 6.02
C GLU A 139 12.52 -1.75 5.48
N THR A 140 12.97 -2.58 4.55
CA THR A 140 12.15 -3.62 3.91
C THR A 140 12.41 -5.00 4.51
N PHE A 141 11.38 -5.84 4.52
CA PHE A 141 11.46 -7.22 4.96
C PHE A 141 10.37 -8.07 4.30
N ALA A 142 10.60 -9.37 4.19
CA ALA A 142 9.69 -10.30 3.56
C ALA A 142 8.94 -11.15 4.59
N VAL A 143 7.65 -11.40 4.35
CA VAL A 143 6.82 -12.26 5.19
C VAL A 143 6.14 -13.32 4.32
N PRO A 144 6.21 -14.62 4.67
CA PRO A 144 5.46 -15.65 3.95
C PRO A 144 3.94 -15.36 3.95
N LEU A 145 3.29 -15.48 2.79
CA LEU A 145 1.83 -15.27 2.70
C LEU A 145 1.04 -16.25 3.58
N ALA A 146 1.59 -17.45 3.79
CA ALA A 146 1.00 -18.49 4.62
C ALA A 146 0.86 -18.07 6.10
N THR A 147 1.78 -17.26 6.61
CA THR A 147 1.85 -16.84 8.02
C THR A 147 1.61 -15.35 8.23
N LEU A 148 1.23 -14.61 7.18
CA LEU A 148 1.10 -13.16 7.22
C LEU A 148 0.22 -12.66 8.38
N ASP A 149 -0.95 -13.29 8.61
CA ASP A 149 -1.84 -12.92 9.72
C ASP A 149 -1.21 -13.11 11.10
N THR A 150 -0.48 -14.21 11.30
CA THR A 150 0.21 -14.47 12.56
C THR A 150 1.39 -13.51 12.78
N GLU A 151 2.16 -13.22 11.73
CA GLU A 151 3.31 -12.32 11.83
C GLU A 151 2.88 -10.87 12.09
N LEU A 152 1.83 -10.39 11.43
CA LEU A 152 1.29 -9.06 11.70
C LEU A 152 0.76 -8.94 13.14
N ALA A 153 0.16 -9.99 13.69
CA ALA A 153 -0.29 -10.00 15.09
C ALA A 153 0.89 -9.93 16.08
N GLU A 154 2.02 -10.58 15.79
CA GLU A 154 3.22 -10.46 16.62
C GLU A 154 3.88 -9.07 16.49
N LEU A 155 3.87 -8.47 15.29
CA LEU A 155 4.35 -7.10 15.08
C LEU A 155 3.49 -6.07 15.84
N GLU A 156 2.17 -6.23 15.85
CA GLU A 156 1.29 -5.39 16.70
C GLU A 156 1.62 -5.54 18.18
N LYS A 157 1.83 -6.77 18.68
CA LYS A 157 2.23 -7.01 20.09
C LYS A 157 3.58 -6.38 20.42
N ALA A 158 4.49 -6.32 19.44
CA ALA A 158 5.79 -5.66 19.57
C ALA A 158 5.69 -4.12 19.54
N GLY A 159 4.49 -3.56 19.31
CA GLY A 159 4.23 -2.13 19.37
C GLY A 159 4.27 -1.41 18.03
N TYR A 160 4.41 -2.13 16.91
CA TYR A 160 4.26 -1.55 15.58
C TYR A 160 2.79 -1.21 15.29
N ARG A 161 2.54 -0.33 14.32
CA ARG A 161 1.20 -0.07 13.76
C ARG A 161 1.09 -0.80 12.44
N VAL A 162 0.00 -1.51 12.17
CA VAL A 162 -0.15 -2.20 10.89
C VAL A 162 -1.13 -1.44 10.01
N ASP A 163 -0.76 -1.22 8.75
CA ASP A 163 -1.62 -0.58 7.77
C ASP A 163 -2.90 -1.38 7.53
N ALA A 164 -4.03 -0.68 7.42
CA ALA A 164 -5.35 -1.31 7.27
C ALA A 164 -5.47 -2.14 5.97
N ARG A 165 -4.84 -1.73 4.87
CA ARG A 165 -4.91 -2.47 3.59
C ARG A 165 -4.17 -3.80 3.74
N LEU A 166 -2.98 -3.76 4.33
CA LEU A 166 -2.19 -4.94 4.63
C LEU A 166 -2.94 -5.89 5.59
N PHE A 167 -3.55 -5.34 6.65
CA PHE A 167 -4.34 -6.14 7.60
C PHE A 167 -5.53 -6.83 6.93
N ASN A 168 -6.23 -6.12 6.04
CA ASN A 168 -7.35 -6.67 5.27
C ASN A 168 -6.92 -7.82 4.34
N VAL A 169 -5.74 -7.72 3.70
CA VAL A 169 -5.17 -8.81 2.90
C VAL A 169 -4.91 -10.03 3.78
N ALA A 170 -4.27 -9.84 4.94
CA ALA A 170 -3.97 -10.93 5.87
C ALA A 170 -5.22 -11.64 6.39
N ILE A 171 -6.25 -10.87 6.79
CA ILE A 171 -7.56 -11.41 7.19
C ILE A 171 -8.21 -12.17 6.03
N GLY A 172 -8.16 -11.62 4.81
CA GLY A 172 -8.71 -12.28 3.62
C GLY A 172 -8.08 -13.65 3.37
N LEU A 173 -6.75 -13.75 3.46
CA LEU A 173 -6.02 -15.01 3.35
C LEU A 173 -6.39 -16.00 4.47
N LYS A 174 -6.52 -15.51 5.70
CA LYS A 174 -6.95 -16.33 6.84
C LYS A 174 -8.35 -16.90 6.63
N ILE A 175 -9.31 -16.06 6.25
CA ILE A 175 -10.69 -16.49 5.93
C ILE A 175 -10.67 -17.52 4.80
N ALA A 176 -9.91 -17.28 3.74
CA ALA A 176 -9.83 -18.22 2.63
C ALA A 176 -9.35 -19.61 3.07
N ARG A 177 -8.36 -19.68 3.96
CA ARG A 177 -7.89 -20.93 4.58
C ARG A 177 -8.92 -21.57 5.50
N GLU A 178 -9.55 -20.79 6.39
CA GLU A 178 -10.56 -21.28 7.34
C GLU A 178 -11.77 -21.91 6.63
N PHE A 179 -12.20 -21.28 5.54
CA PHE A 179 -13.33 -21.73 4.73
C PHE A 179 -12.93 -22.68 3.59
N LYS A 180 -11.64 -23.02 3.45
CA LYS A 180 -11.10 -23.91 2.40
C LYS A 180 -11.56 -23.52 0.99
N LEU A 181 -11.49 -22.23 0.68
CA LEU A 181 -11.92 -21.73 -0.63
C LEU A 181 -11.00 -22.21 -1.77
N PHE A 182 -9.77 -22.60 -1.44
CA PHE A 182 -8.78 -23.23 -2.30
C PHE A 182 -7.74 -23.99 -1.45
#